data_AF-A0A959JP58-F1
#
_entry.id   AF-A0A959JP58-F1
#
_cell.length_a   1.000
_cell.length_b   1.000
_cell.length_c   1.000
_cell.angle_alpha   90.00
_cell.angle_beta   90.00
_cell.angle_gamma   90.00
#
_symmetry.space_group_name_H-M   'P 1'
#
loop_
_entity.id
_entity.type
_entity.pdbx_description
1 polymer ?
#
loop_
_entity_poly.entity_id
_entity_poly.type
_entity_poly.pdbx_seq_one_letter_code
_entity_poly.pdbx_strand_id
1 'polypeptide(L)' 'MKIVIAGAGDVGFHLAELLSYENQDIILIDINQDLL' A
#
# COMPACT_ATOMS: atom_id res chain seq x y z
N MET A 1 -13.06 0.10 5.94
CA MET A 1 -12.16 0.07 7.12
C MET A 1 -10.94 0.93 6.81
N LYS A 2 -10.13 1.34 7.80
CA LYS A 2 -8.84 1.99 7.51
C LYS A 2 -7.72 0.98 7.62
N ILE A 3 -6.96 0.79 6.54
CA ILE A 3 -5.84 -0.15 6.45
C ILE A 3 -4.55 0.65 6.27
N VAL A 4 -3.54 0.35 7.07
CA VAL A 4 -2.22 0.98 6.97
C VAL A 4 -1.20 -0.08 6.56
N ILE A 5 -0.50 0.17 5.46
CA ILE A 5 0.57 -0.70 4.95
C ILE A 5 1.88 0.07 5.10
N ALA A 6 2.80 -0.45 5.91
CA ALA A 6 4.13 0.12 6.13
C ALA A 6 5.17 -0.70 5.34
N GLY A 7 5.48 -0.24 4.12
CA GLY A 7 6.37 -0.83 3.14
C GLY A 7 5.67 -0.96 1.78
N ALA A 8 6.15 -0.23 0.76
CA ALA A 8 5.65 -0.24 -0.62
C ALA A 8 6.59 -0.95 -1.60
N GLY A 9 7.40 -1.91 -1.11
CA GLY A 9 8.06 -2.88 -1.98
C GLY A 9 7.03 -3.78 -2.71
N ASP A 10 7.52 -4.76 -3.47
CA ASP A 10 6.69 -5.58 -4.39
C ASP A 10 5.38 -6.12 -3.75
N VAL A 11 5.48 -6.66 -2.54
CA VAL A 11 4.33 -7.27 -1.84
C VAL A 11 3.37 -6.21 -1.30
N GLY A 12 3.90 -5.12 -0.74
CA GLY A 12 3.08 -4.06 -0.15
C GLY A 12 2.31 -3.28 -1.20
N PHE A 13 2.92 -3.06 -2.37
CA PHE A 13 2.28 -2.44 -3.52
C PHE A 13 1.17 -3.31 -4.10
N HIS A 14 1.43 -4.59 -4.39
CA HIS A 14 0.41 -5.51 -4.90
C HIS A 14 -0.77 -5.67 -3.94
N LEU A 15 -0.48 -5.73 -2.63
CA LEU A 15 -1.52 -5.81 -1.62
C LEU A 15 -2.36 -4.53 -1.58
N ALA A 16 -1.73 -3.35 -1.63
CA ALA A 16 -2.44 -2.08 -1.69
C ALA A 16 -3.30 -1.98 -2.95
N GLU A 17 -2.81 -2.43 -4.10
CA GLU A 17 -3.54 -2.43 -5.36
C GLU A 17 -4.79 -3.31 -5.28
N LEU A 18 -4.65 -4.55 -4.81
CA LEU A 18 -5.78 -5.48 -4.65
C LEU A 18 -6.85 -4.91 -3.71
N LEU A 19 -6.43 -4.36 -2.57
CA LEU A 19 -7.35 -3.77 -1.60
C LEU A 19 -7.99 -2.47 -2.12
N SER A 20 -7.32 -1.73 -3.01
CA SER A 20 -7.86 -0.51 -3.61
C SER A 20 -9.08 -0.81 -4.50
N TYR A 21 -9.08 -1.97 -5.17
CA TYR A 21 -10.23 -2.43 -5.96
C TYR A 21 -11.44 -2.77 -5.11
N GLU A 22 -11.24 -3.12 -3.83
CA GLU A 22 -12.33 -3.34 -2.87
C GLU A 22 -12.86 -2.04 -2.24
N ASN A 23 -12.42 -0.88 -2.75
CA ASN A 23 -12.84 0.45 -2.30
C ASN A 23 -12.57 0.66 -0.79
N GLN A 24 -11.50 0.05 -0.28
CA GLN A 24 -11.02 0.24 1.10
C GLN A 24 -10.21 1.53 1.21
N ASP A 25 -10.25 2.13 2.41
CA ASP A 25 -9.49 3.33 2.73
C ASP A 25 -8.08 2.91 3.17
N ILE A 26 -7.09 3.05 2.27
CA ILE A 26 -5.74 2.51 2.45
C ILE A 26 -4.72 3.64 2.53
N ILE A 27 -3.83 3.55 3.50
CA ILE A 27 -2.68 4.44 3.65
C ILE A 27 -1.42 3.59 3.49
N LEU A 28 -0.72 3.77 2.38
CA LEU A 28 0.57 3.13 2.10
C LEU A 28 1.69 4.09 2.51
N ILE A 29 2.59 3.62 3.37
CA ILE A 29 3.73 4.37 3.90
C ILE A 29 4.98 3.59 3.53
N ASP A 30 5.90 4.19 2.78
CA ASP A 30 7.24 3.64 2.57
C ASP A 30 8.30 4.57 3.17
N ILE A 31 9.35 3.98 3.73
CA ILE A 31 10.53 4.69 4.23
C ILE A 31 11.59 4.84 3.13
N ASN A 32 11.48 4.08 2.04
CA ASN A 32 12.43 4.06 0.96
C ASN A 32 11.88 4.87 -0.23
N GLN A 33 12.41 6.08 -0.42
CA GLN A 33 11.92 7.05 -1.40
C GLN A 33 12.35 6.71 -2.85
N ASP A 34 13.18 5.67 -3.02
CA ASP A 34 13.84 5.32 -4.28
C ASP A 34 13.02 4.41 -5.22
N LEU A 35 11.78 4.04 -4.83
CA LEU A 35 10.90 3.14 -5.59
C LEU A 35 9.92 3.85 -6.56
N LEU A 36 10.05 5.17 -6.75
CA LEU A 36 9.18 5.98 -7.62
C LEU A 36 9.60 6.00 -9.09
#